data_AF-A0A5B8RTX9-F1
#
_entry.id   AF-A0A5B8RTX9-F1
#
_cell.length_a   1.000
_cell.length_b   1.000
_cell.length_c   1.000
_cell.angle_alpha   90.00
_cell.angle_beta   90.00
_cell.angle_gamma   90.00
#
_symmetry.space_group_name_H-M   'P 1'
#
loop_
_entity.id
_entity.type
_entity.pdbx_description
1 polymer ?
#
loop_
_entity_poly.entity_id
_entity_poly.type
_entity_poly.pdbx_seq_one_letter_code
_entity_poly.pdbx_strand_id
1 'polypeptide(L)'
;MSDSHLFEWLGLAGLVIPVLIWLVVALVMRRVFARVFGLAGFRIGGSLPGRLFPKARWIVRAGLSLFAGLMIATAVGAVFPPVVLPAASLICDGAVELHSQGYSYKPGQRGVSHVISCTQADGRSEAITLATIGVAWLGYSAALFALASLWHLLGSAALRKGDDDAQDFSLPGLGAPPAGPSFTGSPQGHTNPPGAFTTMRTTVSVDDAAKLQGLAGLSDVLRQTLGGKMAEMVGEALEQARNQPRDGRPIVIDGGTHILQGGGQDAASRLRALQALRDQGLVTGAEYEAKRADILSRL
;
A
#
# COMPACT_ATOMS: atom_id res chain seq x y z
N MET A 1 -38.00 -23.14 28.18
CA MET A 1 -36.57 -23.27 28.55
C MET A 1 -35.64 -23.12 27.33
N SER A 2 -36.06 -22.42 26.26
CA SER A 2 -35.32 -22.36 24.98
C SER A 2 -34.93 -20.94 24.53
N ASP A 3 -35.26 -19.89 25.30
CA ASP A 3 -35.06 -18.49 24.87
C ASP A 3 -33.74 -17.87 25.36
N SER A 4 -33.01 -18.54 26.26
CA SER A 4 -31.75 -18.04 26.82
C SER A 4 -30.60 -18.00 25.79
N HIS A 5 -30.57 -18.92 24.82
CA HIS A 5 -29.52 -18.95 23.81
C HIS A 5 -29.66 -17.85 22.76
N LEU A 6 -30.89 -17.42 22.43
CA LEU A 6 -31.11 -16.35 21.45
C LEU A 6 -30.52 -15.00 21.92
N PHE A 7 -30.58 -14.74 23.23
CA PHE A 7 -30.05 -13.50 23.80
C PHE A 7 -28.51 -13.47 23.82
N GLU A 8 -27.85 -14.60 24.09
CA GLU A 8 -26.38 -14.70 24.01
C GLU A 8 -25.87 -14.51 22.57
N TRP A 9 -26.54 -15.12 21.58
CA TRP A 9 -26.16 -14.96 20.17
C TRP A 9 -26.38 -13.53 19.65
N LEU A 10 -27.43 -12.84 20.11
CA LEU A 10 -27.67 -11.43 19.77
C LEU A 10 -26.60 -10.50 20.35
N GLY A 11 -26.11 -10.77 21.58
CA GLY A 11 -25.02 -10.02 22.18
C GLY A 11 -23.69 -10.21 21.43
N LEU A 12 -23.36 -11.45 21.07
CA LEU A 12 -22.17 -11.77 20.27
C LEU A 12 -22.25 -11.18 18.87
N ALA A 13 -23.38 -11.33 18.18
CA ALA A 13 -23.60 -10.76 16.85
C ALA A 13 -23.52 -9.22 16.89
N GLY A 14 -24.09 -8.58 17.92
CA GLY A 14 -24.05 -7.14 18.10
C GLY A 14 -22.65 -6.56 18.27
N LEU A 15 -21.67 -7.36 18.75
CA LEU A 15 -20.28 -6.93 18.91
C LEU A 15 -19.42 -7.32 17.69
N VAL A 16 -19.65 -8.50 17.12
CA VAL A 16 -18.88 -9.00 15.97
C VAL A 16 -19.21 -8.24 14.68
N ILE A 17 -20.48 -7.96 14.42
CA ILE A 17 -20.94 -7.28 13.19
C ILE A 17 -20.29 -5.89 13.02
N PRO A 18 -20.30 -4.97 14.00
CA PRO A 18 -19.67 -3.65 13.82
C PRO A 18 -18.15 -3.74 13.65
N VAL A 19 -17.47 -4.70 14.30
CA VAL A 19 -16.03 -4.93 14.10
C VAL A 19 -15.75 -5.42 12.68
N LEU A 20 -16.56 -6.34 12.16
CA LEU A 20 -16.46 -6.85 10.79
C LEU A 20 -16.73 -5.75 9.77
N ILE A 21 -17.76 -4.93 9.98
CA ILE A 21 -18.07 -3.77 9.14
C ILE A 21 -16.88 -2.80 9.14
N TRP A 22 -16.30 -2.50 10.31
CA TRP A 22 -15.16 -1.59 10.41
C TRP A 22 -13.92 -2.15 9.71
N LEU A 23 -13.65 -3.46 9.85
CA LEU A 23 -12.58 -4.15 9.14
C LEU A 23 -12.76 -4.10 7.63
N VAL A 24 -13.98 -4.35 7.14
CA VAL A 24 -14.32 -4.28 5.72
C VAL A 24 -14.15 -2.84 5.21
N VAL A 25 -14.67 -1.85 5.94
CA VAL A 25 -14.50 -0.42 5.59
C VAL A 25 -13.02 -0.05 5.57
N ALA A 26 -12.22 -0.48 6.54
CA ALA A 26 -10.79 -0.23 6.57
C ALA A 26 -10.05 -0.91 5.40
N LEU A 27 -10.43 -2.14 5.03
CA LEU A 27 -9.87 -2.85 3.87
C LEU A 27 -10.24 -2.18 2.55
N VAL A 28 -11.51 -1.79 2.39
CA VAL A 28 -12.02 -1.08 1.22
C VAL A 28 -11.35 0.29 1.12
N MET A 29 -11.32 1.06 2.21
CA MET A 29 -10.63 2.35 2.25
C MET A 29 -9.15 2.19 1.95
N ARG A 30 -8.46 1.17 2.48
CA ARG A 30 -7.06 0.89 2.15
C ARG A 30 -6.88 0.60 0.65
N ARG A 31 -7.78 -0.19 0.05
CA ARG A 31 -7.73 -0.55 -1.38
C ARG A 31 -8.08 0.65 -2.28
N VAL A 32 -9.07 1.44 -1.89
CA VAL A 32 -9.53 2.64 -2.61
C VAL A 32 -8.50 3.75 -2.47
N PHE A 33 -7.97 4.04 -1.27
CA PHE A 33 -6.86 4.98 -1.10
C PHE A 33 -5.64 4.54 -1.91
N ALA A 34 -5.30 3.25 -1.91
CA ALA A 34 -4.19 2.74 -2.70
C ALA A 34 -4.36 3.01 -4.20
N ARG A 35 -5.60 2.91 -4.72
CA ARG A 35 -5.94 3.17 -6.13
C ARG A 35 -6.08 4.66 -6.46
N VAL A 36 -6.86 5.40 -5.68
CA VAL A 36 -7.24 6.81 -5.93
C VAL A 36 -6.05 7.74 -5.73
N PHE A 37 -5.27 7.53 -4.67
CA PHE A 37 -4.10 8.36 -4.40
C PHE A 37 -2.82 7.86 -5.11
N GLY A 38 -2.93 6.91 -6.04
CA GLY A 38 -1.77 6.43 -6.81
C GLY A 38 -0.62 5.93 -5.92
N LEU A 39 -0.94 5.34 -4.76
CA LEU A 39 0.05 4.88 -3.76
C LEU A 39 0.86 3.66 -4.24
N ALA A 40 0.65 3.20 -5.48
CA ALA A 40 1.62 2.36 -6.18
C ALA A 40 2.99 3.08 -6.35
N GLY A 41 3.03 4.42 -6.30
CA GLY A 41 4.25 5.22 -6.31
C GLY A 41 4.67 5.81 -4.95
N PHE A 42 3.81 5.80 -3.94
CA PHE A 42 4.17 6.26 -2.59
C PHE A 42 4.90 5.13 -1.86
N ARG A 43 6.07 4.75 -2.38
CA ARG A 43 7.12 4.17 -1.56
C ARG A 43 7.29 5.12 -0.38
N ILE A 44 6.90 4.68 0.82
CA ILE A 44 7.35 5.25 2.10
C ILE A 44 8.85 4.91 2.23
N GLY A 45 9.64 5.33 1.24
CA GLY A 45 11.00 4.90 0.99
C GLY A 45 11.86 5.97 0.32
N GLY A 46 11.40 7.23 0.28
CA GLY A 46 12.19 8.29 -0.38
C GLY A 46 11.92 9.74 0.01
N SER A 47 10.88 10.08 0.77
CA SER A 47 10.84 11.43 1.35
C SER A 47 11.89 11.50 2.47
N LEU A 48 12.90 12.34 2.26
CA LEU A 48 13.97 12.67 3.20
C LEU A 48 13.59 12.72 4.70
N PRO A 49 12.38 13.15 5.14
CA PRO A 49 12.00 13.07 6.56
C PRO A 49 11.93 11.66 7.17
N GLY A 50 11.78 10.60 6.37
CA GLY A 50 11.60 9.23 6.87
C GLY A 50 12.86 8.59 7.50
N ARG A 51 14.05 9.09 7.17
CA ARG A 51 15.32 8.65 7.78
C ARG A 51 15.72 9.46 9.01
N LEU A 52 15.31 10.72 9.10
CA LEU A 52 15.74 11.60 10.19
C LEU A 52 15.00 11.35 11.51
N PHE A 53 13.79 10.80 11.49
CA PHE A 53 13.04 10.58 12.74
C PHE A 53 12.31 9.23 12.77
N PRO A 54 13.02 8.12 13.03
CA PRO A 54 12.35 6.87 13.44
C PRO A 54 11.39 7.11 14.63
N LYS A 55 11.69 8.10 15.47
CA LYS A 55 10.83 8.57 16.56
C LYS A 55 9.49 9.14 16.07
N ALA A 56 9.44 9.83 14.94
CA ALA A 56 8.21 10.44 14.43
C ALA A 56 7.15 9.39 14.07
N ARG A 57 7.56 8.23 13.54
CA ARG A 57 6.62 7.13 13.24
C ARG A 57 5.96 6.58 14.51
N TRP A 58 6.71 6.49 15.61
CA TRP A 58 6.18 6.07 16.91
C TRP A 58 5.25 7.12 17.53
N ILE A 59 5.59 8.41 17.42
CA ILE A 59 4.74 9.51 17.90
C ILE A 59 3.41 9.54 17.15
N VAL A 60 3.42 9.43 15.82
CA VAL A 60 2.18 9.40 15.02
C VAL A 60 1.31 8.20 15.39
N ARG A 61 1.91 7.03 15.61
CA ARG A 61 1.17 5.85 16.07
C ARG A 61 0.57 6.03 17.45
N ALA A 62 1.35 6.56 18.40
CA ALA A 62 0.88 6.84 19.76
C ALA A 62 -0.28 7.86 19.75
N GLY A 63 -0.17 8.91 18.94
CA GLY A 63 -1.24 9.90 18.76
C GLY A 63 -2.51 9.28 18.17
N LEU A 64 -2.36 8.45 17.13
CA LEU A 64 -3.50 7.78 16.49
C LEU A 64 -4.18 6.76 17.43
N SER A 65 -3.41 5.98 18.19
CA SER A 65 -3.97 5.04 19.17
C SER A 65 -4.68 5.76 20.31
N LEU A 66 -4.12 6.89 20.77
CA LEU A 66 -4.70 7.71 21.83
C LEU A 66 -6.02 8.35 21.39
N PHE A 67 -6.09 8.85 20.16
CA PHE A 67 -7.34 9.34 19.57
C PHE A 67 -8.38 8.22 19.39
N ALA A 68 -7.97 7.07 18.85
CA ALA A 68 -8.88 5.94 18.64
C ALA A 68 -9.42 5.38 19.97
N GLY A 69 -8.57 5.27 20.99
CA GLY A 69 -8.99 4.86 22.33
C GLY A 69 -10.01 5.83 22.93
N LEU A 70 -9.88 7.14 22.68
CA LEU A 70 -10.82 8.16 23.18
C LEU A 70 -12.19 8.00 22.52
N MET A 71 -12.20 7.80 21.20
CA MET A 71 -13.42 7.56 20.43
C MET A 71 -14.12 6.29 20.89
N ILE A 72 -13.39 5.21 21.17
CA ILE A 72 -13.97 3.97 21.72
C ILE A 72 -14.56 4.22 23.10
N ALA A 73 -13.78 4.80 24.03
CA ALA A 73 -14.24 5.05 25.39
C ALA A 73 -15.50 5.91 25.45
N THR A 74 -15.63 6.91 24.57
CA THR A 74 -16.77 7.83 24.56
C THR A 74 -17.94 7.32 23.72
N ALA A 75 -17.74 7.02 22.43
CA ALA A 75 -18.82 6.63 21.54
C ALA A 75 -19.35 5.23 21.85
N VAL A 76 -18.46 4.26 22.07
CA VAL A 76 -18.88 2.89 22.43
C VAL A 76 -19.37 2.85 23.88
N GLY A 77 -18.75 3.60 24.79
CA GLY A 77 -19.24 3.71 26.18
C GLY A 77 -20.65 4.30 26.28
N ALA A 78 -21.00 5.24 25.41
CA ALA A 78 -22.35 5.83 25.37
C ALA A 78 -23.41 4.87 24.80
N VAL A 79 -23.05 4.06 23.79
CA VAL A 79 -23.97 3.10 23.16
C VAL A 79 -24.07 1.80 23.94
N PHE A 80 -22.96 1.36 24.53
CA PHE A 80 -22.84 0.09 25.24
C PHE A 80 -22.06 0.28 26.55
N PRO A 81 -22.74 0.73 27.62
CA PRO A 81 -22.13 0.97 28.93
C PRO A 81 -21.31 -0.18 29.53
N PRO A 82 -21.62 -1.48 29.27
CA PRO A 82 -20.81 -2.57 29.83
C PRO A 82 -19.34 -2.54 29.41
N VAL A 83 -18.99 -1.88 28.30
CA VAL A 83 -17.60 -1.73 27.83
C VAL A 83 -16.75 -0.87 28.78
N VAL A 84 -17.34 -0.01 29.63
CA VAL A 84 -16.57 0.81 30.58
C VAL A 84 -16.53 0.24 32.01
N LEU A 85 -17.31 -0.82 32.31
CA LEU A 85 -17.35 -1.42 33.65
C LEU A 85 -16.01 -1.98 34.15
N PRO A 86 -15.17 -2.63 33.32
CA PRO A 86 -13.86 -3.10 33.78
C PRO A 86 -12.93 -1.96 34.23
N ALA A 87 -13.10 -0.76 33.67
CA ALA A 87 -12.37 0.42 34.11
C ALA A 87 -12.90 0.96 35.44
N ALA A 88 -14.20 0.83 35.70
CA ALA A 88 -14.81 1.26 36.96
C ALA A 88 -14.32 0.41 38.14
N SER A 89 -14.20 -0.91 37.96
CA SER A 89 -13.68 -1.81 39.01
C SER A 89 -12.20 -1.59 39.35
N LEU A 90 -11.45 -0.88 38.51
CA LEU A 90 -10.06 -0.50 38.81
C LEU A 90 -9.96 0.74 39.70
N ILE A 91 -11.03 1.55 39.76
CA ILE A 91 -11.08 2.82 40.50
C ILE A 91 -11.89 2.65 41.80
N CYS A 92 -12.93 1.83 41.74
CA CYS A 92 -13.84 1.58 42.84
C CYS A 92 -13.46 0.27 43.54
N ASP A 93 -13.04 0.33 44.79
CA ASP A 93 -12.85 -0.85 45.64
C ASP A 93 -14.18 -1.47 46.10
N GLY A 94 -15.30 -0.75 45.91
CA GLY A 94 -16.65 -1.14 46.32
C GLY A 94 -17.51 -1.73 45.20
N ALA A 95 -18.82 -1.72 45.40
CA ALA A 95 -19.75 -2.17 44.38
C ALA A 95 -19.98 -1.06 43.35
N VAL A 96 -19.86 -1.41 42.08
CA VAL A 96 -20.16 -0.51 40.95
C VAL A 96 -21.61 -0.71 40.56
N GLU A 97 -22.41 0.35 40.70
CA GLU A 97 -23.81 0.36 40.26
C GLU A 97 -23.98 1.25 39.03
N LEU A 98 -24.70 0.74 38.04
CA LEU A 98 -25.05 1.47 36.82
C LEU A 98 -26.51 1.91 36.89
N HIS A 99 -26.73 3.19 37.21
CA HIS A 99 -28.07 3.76 37.18
C HIS A 99 -28.37 4.33 35.79
N SER A 100 -29.37 3.77 35.13
CA SER A 100 -29.88 4.27 33.86
C SER A 100 -31.19 5.01 34.10
N GLN A 101 -31.18 6.33 33.93
CA GLN A 101 -32.36 7.16 34.09
C GLN A 101 -32.87 7.59 32.71
N GLY A 102 -34.08 7.17 32.36
CA GLY A 102 -34.78 7.67 31.19
C GLY A 102 -35.29 9.08 31.49
N TYR A 103 -34.90 10.07 30.69
CA TYR A 103 -35.45 11.42 30.76
C TYR A 103 -36.11 11.78 29.43
N SER A 104 -37.09 12.68 29.47
CA SER A 104 -37.84 13.13 28.30
C SER A 104 -37.80 14.64 28.23
N TYR A 105 -37.05 15.22 27.29
CA TYR A 105 -36.95 16.67 27.13
C TYR A 105 -38.22 17.29 26.52
N LYS A 106 -38.94 16.53 25.68
CA LYS A 106 -40.21 16.94 25.03
C LYS A 106 -41.11 15.72 24.80
N PRO A 107 -42.44 15.89 24.71
CA PRO A 107 -43.33 14.81 24.28
C PRO A 107 -42.84 14.20 22.95
N GLY A 108 -42.52 12.91 22.96
CA GLY A 108 -41.98 12.20 21.79
C GLY A 108 -40.45 12.11 21.70
N GLN A 109 -39.69 12.81 22.53
CA GLN A 109 -38.23 12.66 22.63
C GLN A 109 -37.86 11.93 23.91
N ARG A 110 -37.18 10.78 23.78
CA ARG A 110 -36.64 10.01 24.90
C ARG A 110 -35.12 10.06 24.86
N GLY A 111 -34.50 10.42 25.97
CA GLY A 111 -33.08 10.29 26.22
C GLY A 111 -32.84 9.32 27.37
N VAL A 112 -31.64 8.75 27.43
CA VAL A 112 -31.19 7.93 28.55
C VAL A 112 -29.91 8.56 29.07
N SER A 113 -29.86 8.88 30.35
CA SER A 113 -28.62 9.19 31.06
C SER A 113 -28.14 7.94 31.79
N HIS A 114 -26.86 7.65 31.63
CA HIS A 114 -26.20 6.61 32.39
C HIS A 114 -25.27 7.29 33.40
N VAL A 115 -25.45 6.97 34.69
CA VAL A 115 -24.58 7.43 35.77
C VAL A 115 -23.93 6.21 36.40
N ILE A 116 -22.61 6.21 36.46
CA ILE A 116 -21.82 5.15 37.09
C ILE A 116 -21.44 5.65 38.48
N SER A 117 -21.99 5.01 39.50
CA SER A 117 -21.72 5.30 40.90
C SER A 117 -20.94 4.17 41.55
N CYS A 118 -20.01 4.56 42.43
CA CYS A 118 -19.29 3.65 43.31
C CYS A 118 -19.91 3.75 44.70
N THR A 119 -20.42 2.63 45.23
CA THR A 119 -20.81 2.55 46.64
C THR A 119 -19.62 2.04 47.45
N GLN A 120 -19.02 2.95 48.22
CA GLN A 120 -17.89 2.62 49.09
C GLN A 120 -18.37 1.80 50.30
N ALA A 121 -17.45 1.13 51.00
CA ALA A 121 -17.77 0.33 52.20
C ALA A 121 -18.52 1.13 53.29
N ASP A 122 -18.34 2.45 53.33
CA ASP A 122 -19.03 3.37 54.25
C ASP A 122 -20.48 3.70 53.84
N GLY A 123 -20.98 3.12 52.74
CA GLY A 123 -22.33 3.36 52.20
C GLY A 123 -22.49 4.68 51.44
N ARG A 124 -21.41 5.46 51.28
CA ARG A 124 -21.41 6.69 50.45
C ARG A 124 -21.35 6.33 48.97
N SER A 125 -22.22 6.95 48.18
CA SER A 125 -22.26 6.80 46.73
C SER A 125 -21.62 8.02 46.07
N GLU A 126 -20.53 7.82 45.34
CA GLU A 126 -19.85 8.88 44.58
C GLU A 126 -19.92 8.62 43.08
N ALA A 127 -20.12 9.68 42.30
CA ALA A 127 -20.18 9.59 40.84
C ALA A 127 -18.76 9.52 40.27
N ILE A 128 -18.41 8.40 39.65
CA ILE A 128 -17.06 8.13 39.12
C ILE A 128 -17.00 8.09 37.58
N THR A 129 -18.06 8.55 36.90
CA THR A 129 -18.20 8.45 35.44
C THR A 129 -17.01 9.07 34.69
N LEU A 130 -16.57 10.27 35.08
CA LEU A 130 -15.45 10.96 34.40
C LEU A 130 -14.13 10.19 34.56
N ALA A 131 -13.83 9.76 35.78
CA ALA A 131 -12.61 9.00 36.08
C ALA A 131 -12.62 7.65 35.35
N THR A 132 -13.77 6.98 35.32
CA THR A 132 -13.98 5.72 34.59
C THR A 132 -13.73 5.88 33.10
N ILE A 133 -14.27 6.93 32.47
CA ILE A 133 -14.04 7.23 31.05
C ILE A 133 -12.54 7.52 30.80
N GLY A 134 -11.88 8.25 31.70
CA GLY A 134 -10.44 8.54 31.60
C GLY A 134 -9.58 7.27 31.66
N VAL A 135 -9.85 6.36 32.60
CA VAL A 135 -9.12 5.09 32.71
C VAL A 135 -9.43 4.18 31.52
N ALA A 136 -10.68 4.10 31.09
CA ALA A 136 -11.07 3.35 29.90
C ALA A 136 -10.35 3.87 28.64
N TRP A 137 -10.29 5.19 28.47
CA TRP A 137 -9.57 5.83 27.37
C TRP A 137 -8.09 5.42 27.34
N LEU A 138 -7.40 5.52 28.47
CA LEU A 138 -5.99 5.13 28.55
C LEU A 138 -5.80 3.64 28.30
N GLY A 139 -6.67 2.79 28.85
CA GLY A 139 -6.67 1.35 28.65
C GLY A 139 -6.83 0.95 27.18
N TYR A 140 -7.84 1.49 26.50
CA TYR A 140 -8.05 1.22 25.07
C TYR A 140 -6.92 1.76 24.19
N SER A 141 -6.39 2.94 24.52
CA SER A 141 -5.26 3.53 23.80
C SER A 141 -4.01 2.67 23.90
N ALA A 142 -3.70 2.17 25.11
CA ALA A 142 -2.58 1.28 25.36
C ALA A 142 -2.75 -0.06 24.64
N ALA A 143 -3.93 -0.66 24.69
CA ALA A 143 -4.23 -1.92 24.00
C ALA A 143 -4.08 -1.80 22.48
N LEU A 144 -4.65 -0.75 21.87
CA LEU A 144 -4.53 -0.49 20.44
C LEU A 144 -3.08 -0.21 20.03
N PHE A 145 -2.35 0.56 20.83
CA PHE A 145 -0.93 0.81 20.58
C PHE A 145 -0.11 -0.47 20.63
N ALA A 146 -0.35 -1.34 21.61
CA ALA A 146 0.33 -2.63 21.74
C ALA A 146 0.02 -3.56 20.56
N LEU A 147 -1.26 -3.68 20.17
CA LEU A 147 -1.67 -4.49 19.01
C LEU A 147 -1.06 -3.96 17.70
N ALA A 148 -1.11 -2.64 17.47
CA ALA A 148 -0.50 -2.04 16.28
C ALA A 148 1.03 -2.22 16.26
N SER A 149 1.67 -2.14 17.43
CA SER A 149 3.12 -2.36 17.57
C SER A 149 3.49 -3.82 17.33
N LEU A 150 2.73 -4.76 17.88
CA LEU A 150 2.91 -6.19 17.68
C LEU A 150 2.73 -6.57 16.21
N TRP A 151 1.65 -6.10 15.58
CA TRP A 151 1.40 -6.32 14.15
C TRP A 151 2.55 -5.81 13.28
N HIS A 152 3.12 -4.66 13.64
CA HIS A 152 4.26 -4.12 12.92
C HIS A 152 5.53 -4.97 13.07
N LEU A 153 5.79 -5.49 14.27
CA LEU A 153 6.92 -6.39 14.53
C LEU A 153 6.75 -7.74 13.80
N LEU A 154 5.54 -8.29 13.79
CA LEU A 154 5.22 -9.53 13.07
C LEU A 154 5.29 -9.35 11.55
N GLY A 155 4.77 -8.23 11.05
CA GLY A 155 4.79 -7.92 9.61
C GLY A 155 6.20 -7.67 9.07
N SER A 156 7.09 -7.07 9.86
CA SER A 156 8.48 -6.89 9.45
C SER A 156 9.28 -8.20 9.47
N ALA A 157 8.97 -9.12 10.39
CA ALA A 157 9.59 -10.45 10.43
C ALA A 157 9.14 -11.32 9.25
N ALA A 158 7.84 -11.30 8.90
CA ALA A 158 7.30 -12.08 7.79
C ALA A 158 7.88 -11.65 6.42
N LEU A 159 8.10 -10.35 6.23
CA LEU A 159 8.70 -9.85 4.98
C LEU A 159 10.19 -10.16 4.85
N ARG A 160 10.95 -10.24 5.95
CA ARG A 160 12.37 -10.61 5.90
C ARG A 160 12.57 -12.06 5.45
N LYS A 161 11.70 -12.96 5.88
CA LYS A 161 11.81 -14.38 5.53
C LYS A 161 11.67 -14.66 4.02
N GLY A 162 11.01 -13.78 3.27
CA GLY A 162 10.81 -13.95 1.83
C GLY A 162 11.98 -13.54 0.93
N ASP A 163 12.91 -12.71 1.41
CA ASP A 163 14.06 -12.25 0.62
C ASP A 163 15.26 -13.21 0.72
N ASP A 164 15.42 -13.90 1.86
CA ASP A 164 16.52 -14.86 2.05
C ASP A 164 16.37 -16.10 1.14
N ASP A 165 15.14 -16.58 0.91
CA ASP A 165 14.86 -17.71 0.01
C ASP A 165 15.10 -17.36 -1.48
N ALA A 166 15.18 -16.07 -1.85
CA ALA A 166 15.39 -15.64 -3.23
C ALA A 166 16.87 -15.49 -3.62
N GLN A 167 17.80 -15.41 -2.65
CA GLN A 167 19.23 -15.22 -2.95
C GLN A 167 20.03 -16.52 -3.12
N ASP A 168 19.50 -17.67 -2.70
CA ASP A 168 20.18 -18.96 -2.82
C ASP A 168 20.02 -19.64 -4.19
N PHE A 169 19.35 -19.01 -5.17
CA PHE A 169 19.36 -19.45 -6.57
C PHE A 169 20.59 -18.95 -7.36
N SER A 170 21.69 -18.68 -6.67
CA SER A 170 23.00 -18.58 -7.32
C SER A 170 23.44 -19.99 -7.73
N LEU A 171 23.11 -20.37 -8.97
CA LEU A 171 23.50 -21.62 -9.64
C LEU A 171 24.93 -22.06 -9.21
N PRO A 172 25.09 -23.26 -8.61
CA PRO A 172 26.41 -23.78 -8.31
C PRO A 172 27.12 -24.14 -9.62
N GLY A 173 28.14 -23.35 -9.96
CA GLY A 173 29.23 -23.75 -10.84
C GLY A 173 28.86 -24.04 -12.30
N LEU A 174 28.65 -23.01 -13.11
CA LEU A 174 29.20 -23.06 -14.46
C LEU A 174 30.59 -22.43 -14.43
N GLY A 175 31.57 -23.24 -14.84
CA GLY A 175 32.99 -23.04 -14.62
C GLY A 175 33.51 -21.65 -14.98
N ALA A 176 34.47 -21.21 -14.17
CA ALA A 176 35.35 -20.11 -14.52
C ALA A 176 35.89 -20.33 -15.95
N PRO A 177 35.71 -19.36 -16.88
CA PRO A 177 36.38 -19.45 -18.17
C PRO A 177 37.90 -19.43 -17.94
N PRO A 178 38.69 -20.14 -18.77
CA PRO A 178 40.13 -20.18 -18.65
C PRO A 178 40.73 -18.78 -18.71
N ALA A 179 41.74 -18.56 -17.88
CA ALA A 179 42.49 -17.31 -17.72
C ALA A 179 42.89 -16.70 -19.09
N GLY A 180 42.16 -15.65 -19.49
CA GLY A 180 42.63 -14.70 -20.48
C GLY A 180 43.56 -13.67 -19.83
N PRO A 181 44.53 -13.09 -20.57
CA PRO A 181 45.57 -12.25 -20.00
C PRO A 181 44.97 -11.02 -19.30
N SER A 182 45.36 -10.87 -18.05
CA SER A 182 45.10 -9.71 -17.20
C SER A 182 45.54 -8.41 -17.88
N PHE A 183 44.56 -7.64 -18.34
CA PHE A 183 44.75 -6.25 -18.78
C PHE A 183 44.78 -5.36 -17.53
N THR A 184 45.98 -5.09 -17.04
CA THR A 184 46.26 -4.03 -16.05
C THR A 184 46.15 -2.67 -16.74
N GLY A 185 44.92 -2.17 -16.88
CA GLY A 185 44.64 -0.79 -17.25
C GLY A 185 44.51 0.07 -16.00
N SER A 186 45.49 0.96 -15.78
CA SER A 186 45.44 2.02 -14.76
C SER A 186 44.18 2.87 -14.89
N PRO A 187 43.61 3.40 -13.77
CA PRO A 187 42.45 4.27 -13.82
C PRO A 187 42.86 5.62 -14.41
N GLN A 188 42.58 5.85 -15.69
CA GLN A 188 42.55 7.19 -16.24
C GLN A 188 41.28 7.88 -15.75
N GLY A 189 41.44 8.92 -14.94
CA GLY A 189 40.37 9.82 -14.53
C GLY A 189 39.72 10.45 -15.76
N HIS A 190 38.52 9.99 -16.12
CA HIS A 190 37.65 10.69 -17.04
C HIS A 190 36.78 11.66 -16.25
N THR A 191 37.04 12.95 -16.44
CA THR A 191 36.12 14.03 -16.08
C THR A 191 34.85 13.86 -16.93
N ASN A 192 33.79 13.35 -16.31
CA ASN A 192 32.48 13.28 -16.95
C ASN A 192 31.94 14.71 -17.18
N PRO A 193 31.55 15.09 -18.42
CA PRO A 193 30.80 16.31 -18.63
C PRO A 193 29.38 16.20 -18.01
N PRO A 194 28.79 17.32 -17.57
CA PRO A 194 27.45 17.34 -16.98
C PRO A 194 26.42 16.98 -18.05
N GLY A 195 25.72 15.85 -17.88
CA GLY A 195 24.63 15.42 -18.78
C GLY A 195 24.45 13.92 -18.97
N ALA A 196 25.29 13.06 -18.38
CA ALA A 196 25.15 11.61 -18.52
C ALA A 196 23.98 11.08 -17.66
N PHE A 197 22.84 10.81 -18.31
CA PHE A 197 21.74 10.07 -17.70
C PHE A 197 22.10 8.58 -17.59
N THR A 198 21.97 8.03 -16.39
CA THR A 198 22.14 6.62 -16.08
C THR A 198 21.12 5.79 -16.85
N THR A 199 21.59 5.05 -17.85
CA THR A 199 20.75 4.09 -18.60
C THR A 199 20.47 2.90 -17.71
N MET A 200 19.23 2.78 -17.21
CA MET A 200 18.80 1.67 -16.36
C MET A 200 18.59 0.44 -17.25
N ARG A 201 19.57 -0.48 -17.25
CA ARG A 201 19.47 -1.75 -17.97
C ARG A 201 18.59 -2.70 -17.17
N THR A 202 17.36 -2.93 -17.61
CA THR A 202 16.47 -3.93 -16.98
C THR A 202 16.60 -5.23 -17.74
N THR A 203 17.31 -6.20 -17.18
CA THR A 203 17.36 -7.57 -17.70
C THR A 203 16.26 -8.38 -16.99
N VAL A 204 15.37 -9.01 -17.75
CA VAL A 204 14.35 -9.92 -17.21
C VAL A 204 14.77 -11.34 -17.61
N SER A 205 15.30 -12.11 -16.66
CA SER A 205 15.54 -13.54 -16.86
C SER A 205 14.22 -14.28 -16.70
N VAL A 206 13.78 -15.00 -17.73
CA VAL A 206 12.53 -15.78 -17.72
C VAL A 206 12.91 -17.26 -17.68
N ASP A 207 13.31 -17.76 -16.51
CA ASP A 207 13.83 -19.13 -16.38
C ASP A 207 12.76 -20.20 -16.08
N ASP A 208 11.54 -19.84 -15.68
CA ASP A 208 10.54 -20.85 -15.30
C ASP A 208 9.44 -21.05 -16.35
N ALA A 209 9.47 -22.21 -17.02
CA ALA A 209 8.35 -22.69 -17.84
C ALA A 209 7.03 -22.81 -17.06
N ALA A 210 7.10 -22.99 -15.73
CA ALA A 210 5.93 -23.01 -14.84
C ALA A 210 5.32 -21.62 -14.59
N LYS A 211 6.11 -20.53 -14.65
CA LYS A 211 5.57 -19.16 -14.57
C LYS A 211 4.92 -18.71 -15.88
N LEU A 212 5.32 -19.29 -17.02
CA LEU A 212 4.73 -19.02 -18.33
C LEU A 212 3.27 -19.51 -18.46
N GLN A 213 2.86 -20.54 -17.72
CA GLN A 213 1.45 -20.98 -17.69
C GLN A 213 0.52 -19.95 -17.01
N GLY A 214 1.00 -19.18 -16.04
CA GLY A 214 0.27 -18.06 -15.44
C GLY A 214 0.22 -16.80 -16.32
N LEU A 215 1.12 -16.67 -17.29
CA LEU A 215 1.22 -15.53 -18.20
C LEU A 215 0.19 -15.55 -19.35
N ALA A 216 -0.43 -16.70 -19.63
CA ALA A 216 -1.54 -16.78 -20.58
C ALA A 216 -2.75 -15.94 -20.13
N GLY A 217 -2.99 -15.78 -18.83
CA GLY A 217 -3.99 -14.85 -18.30
C GLY A 217 -3.55 -13.38 -18.31
N LEU A 218 -2.24 -13.13 -18.39
CA LEU A 218 -1.68 -11.77 -18.43
C LEU A 218 -1.80 -11.14 -19.82
N SER A 219 -1.88 -11.93 -20.90
CA SER A 219 -2.04 -11.41 -22.26
C SER A 219 -3.37 -10.68 -22.46
N ASP A 220 -4.43 -11.13 -21.82
CA ASP A 220 -5.74 -10.46 -21.88
C ASP A 220 -5.74 -9.15 -21.09
N VAL A 221 -5.08 -9.13 -19.94
CA VAL A 221 -4.89 -7.91 -19.14
C VAL A 221 -3.98 -6.91 -19.85
N LEU A 222 -2.91 -7.38 -20.50
CA LEU A 222 -2.02 -6.55 -21.31
C LEU A 222 -2.73 -5.99 -22.55
N ARG A 223 -3.59 -6.77 -23.22
CA ARG A 223 -4.46 -6.28 -24.32
C ARG A 223 -5.43 -5.19 -23.88
N GLN A 224 -5.90 -5.26 -22.64
CA GLN A 224 -6.85 -4.28 -22.10
C GLN A 224 -6.16 -2.99 -21.60
N THR A 225 -4.87 -3.07 -21.27
CA THR A 225 -4.10 -1.95 -20.68
C THR A 225 -3.20 -1.25 -21.71
N LEU A 226 -2.66 -1.99 -22.67
CA LEU A 226 -1.81 -1.50 -23.73
C LEU A 226 -2.62 -1.59 -25.03
N GLY A 227 -2.93 -0.43 -25.63
CA GLY A 227 -3.73 -0.37 -26.86
C GLY A 227 -3.25 -1.37 -27.93
N GLY A 228 -4.20 -1.87 -28.73
CA GLY A 228 -4.10 -3.16 -29.45
C GLY A 228 -2.79 -3.45 -30.18
N LYS A 229 -2.12 -2.42 -30.73
CA LYS A 229 -0.88 -2.57 -31.50
C LYS A 229 0.34 -2.95 -30.65
N MET A 230 0.40 -2.53 -29.38
CA MET A 230 1.52 -2.87 -28.50
C MET A 230 1.36 -4.28 -27.92
N ALA A 231 0.12 -4.71 -27.70
CA ALA A 231 -0.18 -6.08 -27.31
C ALA A 231 0.15 -7.09 -28.43
N GLU A 232 -0.01 -6.68 -29.69
CA GLU A 232 0.37 -7.49 -30.85
C GLU A 232 1.89 -7.68 -30.93
N MET A 233 2.68 -6.61 -30.77
CA MET A 233 4.15 -6.69 -30.70
C MET A 233 4.66 -7.58 -29.56
N VAL A 234 4.04 -7.48 -28.37
CA VAL A 234 4.42 -8.31 -27.22
C VAL A 234 4.04 -9.78 -27.46
N GLY A 235 2.90 -10.03 -28.11
CA GLY A 235 2.47 -11.37 -28.49
C GLY A 235 3.41 -12.03 -29.49
N GLU A 236 3.81 -11.30 -30.53
CA GLU A 236 4.73 -11.77 -31.56
C GLU A 236 6.13 -12.05 -30.99
N ALA A 237 6.63 -11.18 -30.10
CA ALA A 237 7.89 -11.40 -29.39
C ALA A 237 7.84 -12.64 -28.47
N LEU A 238 6.71 -12.89 -27.79
CA LEU A 238 6.53 -14.08 -26.95
C LEU A 238 6.49 -15.36 -27.80
N GLU A 239 5.83 -15.32 -28.95
CA GLU A 239 5.71 -16.47 -29.84
C GLU A 239 7.03 -16.80 -30.54
N GLN A 240 7.78 -15.77 -30.92
CA GLN A 240 9.15 -15.91 -31.42
C GLN A 240 10.09 -16.49 -30.36
N ALA A 241 9.95 -16.07 -29.09
CA ALA A 241 10.70 -16.64 -27.98
C ALA A 241 10.29 -18.10 -27.65
N ARG A 242 9.04 -18.50 -27.92
CA ARG A 242 8.56 -19.89 -27.75
C ARG A 242 9.16 -20.83 -28.80
N ASN A 243 9.36 -20.34 -30.03
CA ASN A 243 9.78 -21.16 -31.16
C ASN A 243 11.31 -21.17 -31.40
N GLN A 244 12.07 -20.34 -30.70
CA GLN A 244 13.54 -20.36 -30.78
C GLN A 244 14.13 -21.47 -29.88
N PRO A 245 15.00 -22.35 -30.41
CA PRO A 245 15.66 -23.37 -29.62
C PRO A 245 16.54 -22.71 -28.54
N ARG A 246 16.30 -23.10 -27.28
CA ARG A 246 16.99 -22.52 -26.11
C ARG A 246 18.43 -23.00 -26.05
N ASP A 247 19.35 -22.26 -26.66
CA ASP A 247 20.80 -22.47 -26.55
C ASP A 247 21.42 -21.91 -25.25
N GLY A 248 20.60 -21.65 -24.23
CA GLY A 248 21.06 -21.15 -22.92
C GLY A 248 21.72 -19.76 -22.96
N ARG A 249 21.66 -19.05 -24.08
CA ARG A 249 22.16 -17.68 -24.20
C ARG A 249 21.04 -16.70 -23.85
N PRO A 250 21.28 -15.71 -22.96
CA PRO A 250 20.29 -14.70 -22.64
C PRO A 250 19.95 -13.91 -23.90
N ILE A 251 18.67 -13.88 -24.26
CA ILE A 251 18.16 -13.02 -25.34
C ILE A 251 18.18 -11.59 -24.81
N VAL A 252 19.22 -10.85 -25.16
CA VAL A 252 19.30 -9.41 -24.89
C VAL A 252 18.40 -8.72 -25.91
N ILE A 253 17.15 -8.45 -25.51
CA ILE A 253 16.32 -7.49 -26.21
C ILE A 253 16.86 -6.13 -25.80
N ASP A 254 17.81 -5.59 -26.58
CA ASP A 254 18.12 -4.17 -26.51
C ASP A 254 16.82 -3.45 -26.90
N GLY A 255 16.10 -2.99 -25.87
CA GLY A 255 14.98 -2.08 -26.02
C GLY A 255 15.54 -0.82 -26.64
N GLY A 256 15.62 -0.80 -27.97
CA GLY A 256 15.88 0.37 -28.76
C GLY A 256 14.77 1.36 -28.47
N THR A 257 14.92 2.14 -27.41
CA THR A 257 14.48 3.51 -27.47
C THR A 257 15.21 4.07 -28.67
N HIS A 258 14.49 4.20 -29.79
CA HIS A 258 14.83 5.19 -30.80
C HIS A 258 14.74 6.54 -30.09
N ILE A 259 15.75 6.86 -29.27
CA ILE A 259 16.02 8.21 -28.89
C ILE A 259 16.44 8.84 -30.21
N LEU A 260 15.53 9.61 -30.79
CA LEU A 260 15.82 10.61 -31.81
C LEU A 260 16.73 11.66 -31.17
N GLN A 261 17.95 11.26 -30.79
CA GLN A 261 18.95 12.14 -30.23
C GLN A 261 19.81 12.63 -31.37
N GLY A 262 19.52 13.87 -31.74
CA GLY A 262 20.25 14.80 -32.59
C GLY A 262 21.51 14.29 -33.30
N GLY A 263 21.42 14.29 -34.63
CA GLY A 263 22.58 14.10 -35.50
C GLY A 263 22.26 14.39 -36.95
N GLY A 264 21.75 15.60 -37.22
CA GLY A 264 21.65 16.24 -38.54
C GLY A 264 21.19 15.38 -39.71
N GLN A 265 19.88 15.35 -39.99
CA GLN A 265 19.40 14.99 -41.32
C GLN A 265 18.21 15.90 -41.68
N ASP A 266 18.42 16.65 -42.76
CA ASP A 266 17.55 17.50 -43.56
C ASP A 266 16.09 17.68 -43.11
N ALA A 267 15.57 18.91 -43.07
CA ALA A 267 14.19 19.20 -42.65
C ALA A 267 13.14 18.39 -43.44
N ALA A 268 13.45 18.05 -44.70
CA ALA A 268 12.65 17.16 -45.54
C ALA A 268 12.49 15.74 -44.96
N SER A 269 13.52 15.20 -44.33
CA SER A 269 13.46 13.85 -43.70
C SER A 269 12.58 13.86 -42.44
N ARG A 270 12.63 14.95 -41.66
CA ARG A 270 11.81 15.13 -40.45
C ARG A 270 10.32 15.29 -40.79
N LEU A 271 10.01 16.00 -41.88
CA LEU A 271 8.64 16.12 -42.37
C LEU A 271 8.08 14.77 -42.87
N ARG A 272 8.89 13.95 -43.57
CA ARG A 272 8.48 12.60 -43.98
C ARG A 272 8.19 11.68 -42.79
N ALA A 273 9.02 11.73 -41.74
CA ALA A 273 8.79 10.96 -40.52
C ALA A 273 7.50 11.39 -39.79
N LEU A 274 7.22 12.69 -39.70
CA LEU A 274 5.97 13.20 -39.13
C LEU A 274 4.74 12.78 -39.95
N GLN A 275 4.86 12.76 -41.28
CA GLN A 275 3.77 12.33 -42.14
C GLN A 275 3.48 10.83 -41.96
N ALA A 276 4.52 10.00 -41.86
CA ALA A 276 4.35 8.57 -41.57
C ALA A 276 3.65 8.30 -40.22
N LEU A 277 3.93 9.11 -39.18
CA LEU A 277 3.24 8.99 -37.89
C LEU A 277 1.76 9.41 -37.96
N ARG A 278 1.44 10.44 -38.75
CA ARG A 278 0.06 10.86 -39.00
C ARG A 278 -0.72 9.79 -39.76
N ASP A 279 -0.12 9.21 -40.80
CA ASP A 279 -0.75 8.17 -41.62
C ASP A 279 -0.96 6.87 -40.82
N GLN A 280 -0.17 6.64 -39.76
CA GLN A 280 -0.37 5.56 -38.78
C GLN A 280 -1.41 5.88 -37.69
N GLY A 281 -2.03 7.06 -37.71
CA GLY A 281 -3.01 7.49 -36.70
C GLY A 281 -2.42 7.77 -35.31
N LEU A 282 -1.09 7.87 -35.20
CA LEU A 282 -0.39 8.10 -33.92
C LEU A 282 -0.34 9.59 -33.53
N VAL A 283 -0.59 10.49 -34.49
CA VAL A 283 -0.57 11.93 -34.29
C VAL A 283 -1.82 12.53 -34.94
N THR A 284 -2.51 13.39 -34.21
CA THR A 284 -3.72 14.05 -34.71
C THR A 284 -3.38 15.10 -35.78
N GLY A 285 -4.35 15.44 -36.64
CA GLY A 285 -4.14 16.46 -37.69
C GLY A 285 -3.66 17.80 -37.14
N ALA A 286 -4.19 18.23 -35.99
CA ALA A 286 -3.78 19.48 -35.32
C ALA A 286 -2.34 19.43 -34.79
N GLU A 287 -1.91 18.31 -34.21
CA GLU A 287 -0.54 18.13 -33.74
C GLU A 287 0.47 18.06 -34.91
N TYR A 288 0.06 17.50 -36.06
CA TYR A 288 0.88 17.47 -37.26
C TYR A 288 1.15 18.89 -37.79
N GLU A 289 0.10 19.72 -37.92
CA GLU A 289 0.21 21.11 -38.34
C GLU A 289 1.14 21.92 -37.42
N ALA A 290 0.96 21.79 -36.09
CA ALA A 290 1.79 22.48 -35.10
C ALA A 290 3.27 22.09 -35.18
N LYS A 291 3.58 20.79 -35.32
CA LYS A 291 4.97 20.31 -35.43
C LYS A 291 5.60 20.63 -36.77
N ARG A 292 4.81 20.64 -37.86
CA ARG A 292 5.26 21.07 -39.18
C ARG A 292 5.66 22.55 -39.16
N ALA A 293 4.88 23.41 -38.49
CA ALA A 293 5.21 24.82 -38.33
C ALA A 293 6.51 25.05 -37.53
N ASP A 294 6.73 24.31 -36.43
CA ASP A 294 7.98 24.38 -35.64
C ASP A 294 9.21 23.90 -36.42
N ILE A 295 9.07 22.91 -37.32
CA ILE A 295 10.20 22.47 -38.16
C ILE A 295 10.52 23.51 -39.23
N LEU A 296 9.49 24.11 -39.84
CA LEU A 296 9.68 25.13 -40.87
C LEU A 296 10.21 26.47 -40.31
N SER A 297 9.89 26.81 -39.06
CA SER A 297 10.39 28.05 -38.44
C SER A 297 11.87 27.99 -38.01
N ARG A 298 12.48 26.79 -38.03
CA ARG A 298 13.88 26.56 -37.68
C ARG A 298 14.81 26.44 -38.90
N LEU A 299 14.27 26.55 -40.11
CA LEU A 299 15.01 26.66 -41.37
C LEU A 299 15.36 28.13 -41.63
#